data_AF-A0AAD4BD11-F1
#
_entry.id   AF-A0AAD4BD11-F1
#
_cell.length_a   1.000
_cell.length_b   1.000
_cell.length_c   1.000
_cell.angle_alpha   90.00
_cell.angle_beta   90.00
_cell.angle_gamma   90.00
#
_symmetry.space_group_name_H-M   'P 1'
#
loop_
_entity.id
_entity.type
_entity.pdbx_description
1 polymer ?
#
loop_
_entity_poly.entity_id
_entity_poly.type
_entity_poly.pdbx_seq_one_letter_code
_entity_poly.pdbx_strand_id
1 'polypeptide(L)' 'MRHLSWAHTLSGPSHDIRWLAIAYFSGIEYGRGVARTRATAMEIAAETVYHALTSYLTFRP' A
#
# COMPACT_ATOMS: atom_id res chain seq x y z
N MET A 1 15.44 -12.19 -3.91
CA MET A 1 14.60 -11.61 -4.98
C MET A 1 13.70 -10.57 -4.34
N ARG A 2 13.66 -9.33 -4.86
CA ARG A 2 12.76 -8.28 -4.35
C ARG A 2 11.35 -8.55 -4.91
N HIS A 3 10.50 -9.18 -4.11
CA HIS A 3 9.14 -9.53 -4.52
C HIS A 3 8.14 -8.56 -3.90
N LEU A 4 7.25 -8.00 -4.72
CA LEU A 4 6.15 -7.15 -4.28
C LEU A 4 4.87 -8.00 -4.24
N SER A 5 4.25 -8.07 -3.07
CA SER A 5 3.00 -8.77 -2.84
C SER A 5 1.94 -7.81 -2.30
N TRP A 6 0.67 -8.15 -2.52
CA TRP A 6 -0.46 -7.30 -2.17
C TRP A 6 -1.47 -8.07 -1.33
N ALA A 7 -1.92 -7.48 -0.22
CA ALA A 7 -3.15 -7.89 0.45
C ALA A 7 -4.20 -6.79 0.28
N HIS A 8 -5.47 -7.19 0.18
CA HIS A 8 -6.57 -6.23 0.15
C HIS A 8 -7.77 -6.78 0.88
N THR A 9 -8.44 -5.90 1.63
CA THR A 9 -9.60 -6.24 2.43
C THR A 9 -10.70 -5.23 2.14
N LEU A 10 -11.91 -5.75 1.94
CA LEU A 10 -13.12 -4.94 1.85
C LEU A 10 -13.75 -4.82 3.23
N SER A 11 -14.12 -3.61 3.60
CA SER A 11 -14.76 -3.33 4.89
C SER A 11 -15.83 -2.27 4.74
N GLY A 12 -16.74 -2.20 5.72
CA GLY A 12 -17.79 -1.20 5.79
C GLY A 12 -19.14 -1.64 5.20
N PRO A 13 -20.21 -0.91 5.55
CA PRO A 13 -21.55 -1.17 5.03
C PRO A 13 -21.64 -0.83 3.54
N SER A 14 -22.64 -1.37 2.83
CA SER A 14 -22.78 -1.22 1.37
C SER A 14 -22.82 0.24 0.86
N HIS A 15 -23.17 1.20 1.74
CA HIS A 15 -23.20 2.63 1.42
C HIS A 15 -21.93 3.40 1.81
N ASP A 16 -21.00 2.80 2.56
CA ASP A 16 -19.69 3.36 2.92
C ASP A 16 -18.61 2.28 2.83
N ILE A 17 -18.53 1.66 1.66
CA ILE A 17 -17.55 0.62 1.37
C ILE A 17 -16.15 1.24 1.34
N ARG A 18 -15.21 0.62 2.07
CA ARG A 18 -13.80 0.98 2.10
C ARG A 18 -12.92 -0.21 1.78
N TRP A 19 -12.07 -0.01 0.80
CA TRP A 19 -10.98 -0.90 0.43
C TRP A 19 -9.72 -0.51 1.19
N LEU A 20 -9.17 -1.45 1.94
CA LEU A 20 -7.82 -1.39 2.47
C LEU A 20 -6.91 -2.19 1.53
N ALA A 21 -5.82 -1.60 1.07
CA ALA A 21 -4.76 -2.28 0.34
C ALA A 21 -3.46 -2.17 1.13
N ILE A 22 -2.72 -3.27 1.26
CA ILE A 22 -1.42 -3.33 1.93
C ILE A 22 -0.40 -3.90 0.94
N ALA A 23 0.69 -3.17 0.75
CA ALA A 23 1.79 -3.53 -0.12
C ALA A 23 2.96 -4.07 0.72
N TYR A 24 3.34 -5.31 0.43
CA TYR A 24 4.47 -5.99 1.06
C TYR A 24 5.64 -6.03 0.08
N PHE A 25 6.78 -5.46 0.48
CA PHE A 25 8.01 -5.54 -0.30
C PHE A 25 9.02 -6.40 0.44
N SER A 26 9.45 -7.49 -0.19
CA SER A 26 10.31 -8.52 0.43
C SER A 26 9.73 -9.10 1.73
N GLY A 27 8.41 -9.22 1.81
CA GLY A 27 7.70 -9.76 2.98
C GLY A 27 7.48 -8.78 4.13
N ILE A 28 7.99 -7.55 4.03
CA ILE A 28 7.78 -6.48 5.02
C ILE A 28 6.65 -5.57 4.52
N GLU A 29 5.76 -5.13 5.40
CA GLU A 29 4.77 -4.11 5.07
C GLU A 29 5.47 -2.77 4.84
N TYR A 30 5.41 -2.25 3.62
CA TYR A 30 6.04 -0.97 3.26
C TYR A 30 5.02 0.16 3.08
N GLY A 31 3.76 -0.16 2.80
CA GLY A 31 2.74 0.86 2.61
C GLY A 31 1.34 0.30 2.64
N ARG A 32 0.40 1.14 3.08
CA ARG A 32 -1.02 0.83 3.12
C ARG A 32 -1.83 2.01 2.58
N GLY A 33 -2.94 1.72 1.94
CA GLY A 33 -3.85 2.70 1.37
C GLY A 33 -5.30 2.35 1.66
N VAL A 34 -6.12 3.36 1.91
CA VAL A 34 -7.56 3.18 2.17
C VAL A 34 -8.33 4.09 1.21
N ALA A 35 -9.26 3.53 0.46
CA ALA A 35 -10.10 4.29 -0.47
C ALA A 35 -11.47 3.63 -0.69
N ARG A 36 -12.38 4.32 -1.39
CA ARG A 36 -13.70 3.79 -1.77
C ARG A 36 -13.63 2.73 -2.88
N THR A 37 -12.52 2.64 -3.60
CA THR A 37 -12.30 1.65 -4.65
C THR A 37 -11.00 0.89 -4.42
N ARG A 38 -10.93 -0.36 -4.89
CA ARG A 38 -9.74 -1.19 -4.80
C ARG A 38 -8.53 -0.57 -5.50
N ALA A 39 -8.75 -0.01 -6.69
CA ALA A 39 -7.70 0.58 -7.51
C ALA A 39 -7.06 1.79 -6.80
N THR A 40 -7.88 2.72 -6.31
CA THR A 40 -7.38 3.90 -5.60
C THR A 40 -6.66 3.52 -4.30
N ALA A 41 -7.15 2.50 -3.57
CA ALA A 41 -6.46 2.02 -2.37
C ALA A 41 -5.07 1.46 -2.70
N MET A 42 -4.94 0.73 -3.81
CA MET A 42 -3.67 0.20 -4.29
C MET A 42 -2.71 1.30 -4.77
N GLU A 43 -3.21 2.33 -5.44
CA GLU A 43 -2.39 3.48 -5.85
C GLU A 43 -1.80 4.22 -4.64
N ILE A 44 -2.62 4.51 -3.62
CA ILE A 44 -2.17 5.15 -2.37
C ILE A 44 -1.11 4.28 -1.67
N ALA A 45 -1.33 2.97 -1.61
CA ALA A 45 -0.37 2.04 -1.04
C ALA A 45 0.95 2.03 -1.85
N ALA A 46 0.89 2.03 -3.18
CA ALA A 46 2.06 2.08 -4.06
C ALA A 46 2.86 3.37 -3.88
N GLU A 47 2.18 4.51 -3.83
CA GLU A 47 2.78 5.83 -3.59
C GLU A 47 3.50 5.85 -2.24
N THR A 48 2.86 5.32 -1.20
CA THR A 48 3.48 5.19 0.14
C THR A 48 4.76 4.34 0.09
N VAL A 49 4.73 3.19 -0.59
CA VAL A 49 5.92 2.33 -0.77
C VAL A 49 7.03 3.07 -1.52
N TYR A 50 6.68 3.79 -2.59
CA TYR A 50 7.64 4.54 -3.39
C TYR A 50 8.33 5.64 -2.55
N HIS A 51 7.56 6.42 -1.79
CA HIS A 51 8.11 7.42 -0.89
C HIS A 51 8.99 6.79 0.21
N ALA A 52 8.56 5.69 0.81
CA ALA A 52 9.34 4.99 1.83
C ALA A 52 10.68 4.49 1.27
N LEU A 53 10.68 3.87 0.09
CA LEU A 53 11.91 3.37 -0.55
C LEU A 53 12.83 4.52 -0.99
N THR A 54 12.27 5.58 -1.56
CA THR A 54 13.05 6.72 -2.06
C THR A 54 13.63 7.56 -0.90
N SER A 55 12.86 7.76 0.17
CA SER A 55 13.34 8.41 1.39
C SER A 55 14.46 7.61 2.05
N TYR A 56 14.34 6.28 2.13
CA TYR A 56 15.38 5.41 2.69
C TYR A 56 16.69 5.45 1.88
N LEU A 57 16.61 5.63 0.56
CA LEU A 57 17.78 5.76 -0.31
C LEU A 57 18.49 7.12 -0.21
N THR A 58 17.81 8.16 0.28
CA THR A 58 18.35 9.52 0.34
C THR A 58 19.22 9.75 1.60
N PHE A 59 19.13 8.86 2.60
CA PHE A 59 19.78 9.00 3.90
C PHE A 59 21.00 8.07 4.11
N ARG A 60 21.73 7.70 3.05
CA ARG A 60 23.04 7.04 3.22
C ARG A 60 24.16 8.08 3.24
N PRO A 61 24.89 8.27 4.36
CA PRO A 61 26.19 8.94 4.38
C PRO A 61 27.28 8.10 3.69
#